data_AF-A0A7J9DT01-F1
#
_entry.id   AF-A0A7J9DT01-F1
#
_cell.length_a   1.000
_cell.length_b   1.000
_cell.length_c   1.000
_cell.angle_alpha   90.00
_cell.angle_beta   90.00
_cell.angle_gamma   90.00
#
_symmetry.space_group_name_H-M   'P 1'
#
loop_
_entity.id
_entity.type
_entity.pdbx_description
1 polymer ?
#
loop_
_entity_poly.entity_id
_entity_poly.type
_entity_poly.pdbx_seq_one_letter_code
_entity_poly.pdbx_strand_id
1 'polypeptide(L)'
;MALQEKLDRFKQQQEKCQSMLSNIAAKSASSRSTPKPAPAAASPFPSARPSAPVKFSNDTERLQHINSIRKAPVGAQMKRVIDILFQTRQAFTPEQINEACYVDVNGNKDVFEGLRKNPKVNYDGKRFSYKAKHDVKNKNELLVLIRKYIEGIAVIDLRDAYPNVMEDLQVYLCC
;
A
#
# COMPACT_ATOMS: atom_id res chain seq x y z
N MET A 1 -15.59 4.76 -40.52
CA MET A 1 -15.63 6.22 -40.27
C MET A 1 -15.78 6.60 -38.78
N ALA A 2 -16.62 5.92 -37.98
CA ALA A 2 -16.91 6.32 -36.58
C ALA A 2 -15.73 6.24 -35.58
N LEU A 3 -14.68 5.45 -35.87
CA LEU A 3 -13.52 5.30 -34.98
C LEU A 3 -12.53 6.46 -35.15
N GLN A 4 -12.34 6.91 -36.39
CA GLN A 4 -11.50 8.06 -36.72
C GLN A 4 -12.06 9.33 -36.09
N GLU A 5 -13.38 9.52 -36.16
CA GLU A 5 -14.07 10.67 -35.57
C GLU A 5 -13.92 10.73 -34.04
N LYS A 6 -13.85 9.58 -33.35
CA LYS A 6 -13.59 9.51 -31.91
C LYS A 6 -12.14 9.90 -31.58
N LEU A 7 -11.18 9.49 -32.39
CA LEU A 7 -9.77 9.86 -32.23
C LEU A 7 -9.56 11.36 -32.46
N ASP A 8 -10.19 11.92 -33.48
CA ASP A 8 -10.09 13.35 -33.79
C ASP A 8 -10.72 14.20 -32.68
N ARG A 9 -11.86 13.79 -32.13
CA ARG A 9 -12.49 14.45 -30.97
C ARG A 9 -11.63 14.37 -29.71
N PHE A 10 -10.97 13.24 -29.46
CA PHE A 10 -10.07 13.07 -28.33
C PHE A 10 -8.83 13.98 -28.46
N LYS A 11 -8.23 14.02 -29.65
CA LYS A 11 -7.08 14.89 -29.94
C LYS A 11 -7.44 16.37 -29.83
N GLN A 12 -8.62 16.75 -30.32
CA GLN A 12 -9.13 18.11 -30.21
C GLN A 12 -9.43 18.52 -28.75
N GLN A 13 -9.88 17.58 -27.91
CA GLN A 13 -10.00 17.82 -26.46
C GLN A 13 -8.63 18.02 -25.80
N GLN A 14 -7.63 17.22 -26.18
CA GLN A 14 -6.28 17.33 -25.64
C GLN A 14 -5.64 18.70 -25.95
N GLU A 15 -5.78 19.19 -27.19
CA GLU A 15 -5.29 20.52 -27.61
C GLU A 15 -6.01 21.67 -26.89
N LYS A 16 -7.33 21.55 -26.65
CA LYS A 16 -8.11 22.53 -25.87
C LYS A 16 -7.63 22.61 -24.42
N CYS A 17 -7.36 21.48 -23.78
CA CYS A 17 -6.81 21.47 -22.42
C CYS A 17 -5.41 22.10 -22.37
N GLN A 18 -4.55 21.79 -23.35
CA GLN A 18 -3.18 22.31 -23.39
C GLN A 18 -3.14 23.83 -23.61
N SER A 19 -3.95 24.34 -24.54
CA SER A 19 -4.07 25.78 -24.81
C SER A 19 -4.65 26.56 -23.62
N MET A 20 -5.61 26.00 -22.87
CA MET A 20 -6.08 26.61 -21.63
C MET A 20 -4.97 26.73 -20.58
N LEU A 21 -4.16 25.68 -20.40
CA LEU A 21 -3.04 25.69 -19.46
C LEU A 21 -1.96 26.72 -19.84
N SER A 22 -1.62 26.81 -21.13
CA SER A 22 -0.67 27.82 -21.63
C SER A 22 -1.17 29.26 -21.43
N ASN A 23 -2.47 29.51 -21.64
CA ASN A 23 -3.05 30.83 -21.40
C ASN A 23 -3.09 31.21 -19.91
N ILE A 24 -3.29 30.24 -19.02
CA ILE A 24 -3.24 30.47 -17.56
C ILE A 24 -1.80 30.76 -17.11
N ALA A 25 -0.83 30.01 -17.63
CA ALA A 25 0.59 30.25 -17.35
C ALA A 25 1.03 31.65 -17.82
N ALA A 26 0.64 32.06 -19.03
CA ALA A 26 0.94 33.39 -19.57
C ALA A 26 0.29 34.53 -18.76
N LYS A 27 -0.95 34.35 -18.28
CA LYS A 27 -1.62 35.34 -17.42
C LYS A 27 -0.99 35.45 -16.02
N SER A 28 -0.45 34.36 -15.48
CA SER A 28 0.23 34.36 -14.18
C SER A 28 1.62 35.01 -14.20
N ALA A 29 2.25 35.13 -15.38
CA ALA A 29 3.57 35.75 -15.55
C ALA A 29 3.52 37.27 -15.78
N SER A 30 2.33 37.85 -16.05
CA SER A 30 2.15 39.26 -16.40
C SER A 30 1.47 40.10 -15.30
N SER A 31 1.71 39.78 -14.02
CA SER A 31 1.40 40.69 -12.91
C SER A 31 2.62 40.86 -12.01
N ARG A 32 3.62 41.59 -12.52
CA ARG A 32 4.71 42.13 -11.71
C ARG A 32 4.99 43.59 -12.04
N SER A 33 4.34 44.49 -11.30
CA SER A 33 4.78 45.88 -11.10
C SER A 33 4.23 46.41 -9.76
N THR A 34 5.17 46.75 -8.86
CA THR A 34 5.09 47.32 -7.49
C THR A 34 4.73 48.83 -7.47
N PRO A 35 4.84 49.60 -6.36
CA PRO A 35 4.21 49.56 -4.99
C PRO A 35 3.68 50.96 -4.51
N LYS A 36 2.83 51.08 -3.45
CA LYS A 36 2.78 52.20 -2.43
C LYS A 36 1.61 52.12 -1.38
N PRO A 37 1.56 52.90 -0.25
CA PRO A 37 1.81 52.38 1.12
C PRO A 37 0.69 52.56 2.20
N ALA A 38 0.73 51.68 3.23
CA ALA A 38 0.44 51.79 4.70
C ALA A 38 -0.86 52.47 5.25
N PRO A 39 -1.29 52.29 6.55
CA PRO A 39 -0.72 51.51 7.68
C PRO A 39 -1.73 50.68 8.56
N ALA A 40 -1.15 49.86 9.47
CA ALA A 40 -1.62 49.42 10.82
C ALA A 40 -2.94 48.61 10.95
N ALA A 41 -3.12 47.59 11.80
CA ALA A 41 -2.32 46.84 12.78
C ALA A 41 -3.10 45.57 13.17
N ALA A 42 -2.42 44.50 13.61
CA ALA A 42 -2.83 43.49 14.64
C ALA A 42 -2.45 42.02 14.31
N SER A 43 -1.44 41.56 15.06
CA SER A 43 -1.22 40.20 15.61
C SER A 43 -0.80 39.01 14.72
N PRO A 44 0.09 38.13 15.25
CA PRO A 44 0.78 37.11 14.46
C PRO A 44 0.13 35.73 14.60
N PHE A 45 -0.32 35.15 13.49
CA PHE A 45 -0.63 33.72 13.38
C PHE A 45 0.40 33.04 12.44
N PRO A 46 0.79 31.79 12.73
CA PRO A 46 2.04 31.22 12.24
C PRO A 46 1.99 30.95 10.74
N SER A 47 3.13 31.23 10.11
CA SER A 47 3.47 31.01 8.71
C SER A 47 2.80 29.78 8.10
N ALA A 48 1.86 30.04 7.19
CA ALA A 48 1.47 29.06 6.18
C ALA A 48 2.73 28.71 5.37
N ARG A 49 3.23 27.50 5.63
CA ARG A 49 4.35 26.88 4.92
C ARG A 49 4.08 26.97 3.41
N PRO A 50 5.02 27.45 2.58
CA PRO A 50 4.83 27.44 1.15
C PRO A 50 4.71 25.99 0.68
N SER A 51 3.53 25.64 0.17
CA SER A 51 3.26 24.35 -0.47
C SER A 51 4.32 24.13 -1.54
N ALA A 52 5.14 23.10 -1.33
CA ALA A 52 6.19 22.72 -2.25
C ALA A 52 5.60 22.56 -3.68
N PRO A 53 6.33 22.95 -4.73
CA PRO A 53 5.87 22.81 -6.11
C PRO A 53 5.55 21.35 -6.38
N VAL A 54 4.26 21.06 -6.62
CA VAL A 54 3.75 19.71 -6.89
C VAL A 54 4.32 19.26 -8.23
N LYS A 55 5.31 18.37 -8.18
CA LYS A 55 5.89 17.72 -9.35
C LYS A 55 4.88 16.70 -9.89
N PHE A 56 3.99 17.17 -10.78
CA PHE A 56 2.92 16.41 -11.46
C PHE A 56 3.33 15.04 -12.04
N SER A 57 4.61 14.84 -12.37
CA SER A 57 5.12 13.56 -12.88
C SER A 57 5.00 12.42 -11.86
N ASN A 58 5.28 12.70 -10.58
CA ASN A 58 5.26 11.67 -9.54
C ASN A 58 3.82 11.22 -9.23
N ASP A 59 2.85 12.15 -9.24
CA ASP A 59 1.45 11.83 -8.98
C ASP A 59 0.84 10.93 -10.07
N THR A 60 1.23 11.14 -11.33
CA THR A 60 0.73 10.30 -12.45
C THR A 60 1.22 8.86 -12.34
N GLU A 61 2.51 8.66 -12.08
CA GLU A 61 3.09 7.31 -11.93
C GLU A 61 2.52 6.58 -10.71
N ARG A 62 2.34 7.30 -9.59
CA ARG A 62 1.76 6.75 -8.36
C ARG A 62 0.30 6.32 -8.58
N LEU A 63 -0.50 7.14 -9.25
CA LEU A 63 -1.89 6.81 -9.61
C LEU A 63 -1.97 5.62 -10.57
N GLN A 64 -1.07 5.53 -11.56
CA GLN A 64 -0.97 4.39 -12.47
C GLN A 64 -0.61 3.11 -11.71
N HIS A 65 0.32 3.18 -10.75
CA HIS A 65 0.69 2.05 -9.91
C HIS A 65 -0.53 1.57 -9.10
N ILE A 66 -1.24 2.47 -8.43
CA ILE A 66 -2.47 2.17 -7.68
C ILE A 66 -3.53 1.52 -8.59
N ASN A 67 -3.74 2.08 -9.79
CA ASN A 67 -4.72 1.53 -10.72
C ASN A 67 -4.33 0.13 -11.19
N SER A 68 -3.04 -0.10 -11.45
CA SER A 68 -2.50 -1.41 -11.81
C SER A 68 -2.68 -2.43 -10.69
N ILE A 69 -2.53 -2.01 -9.43
CA ILE A 69 -2.78 -2.87 -8.26
C ILE A 69 -4.26 -3.25 -8.17
N ARG A 70 -5.16 -2.28 -8.31
CA ARG A 70 -6.61 -2.53 -8.21
C ARG A 70 -7.18 -3.33 -9.37
N LYS A 71 -6.56 -3.25 -10.55
CA LYS A 71 -6.90 -4.09 -11.72
C LYS A 71 -6.23 -5.46 -11.69
N ALA A 72 -5.30 -5.70 -10.77
CA ALA A 72 -4.66 -7.01 -10.63
C ALA A 72 -5.70 -8.07 -10.26
N PRO A 73 -5.50 -9.34 -10.67
CA PRO A 73 -6.40 -10.42 -10.30
C PRO A 73 -6.49 -10.57 -8.78
N VAL A 74 -7.64 -11.04 -8.29
CA VAL A 74 -7.94 -11.21 -6.86
C VAL A 74 -6.81 -11.92 -6.11
N GLY A 75 -6.27 -13.01 -6.68
CA GLY A 75 -5.16 -13.76 -6.07
C GLY A 75 -3.88 -12.95 -5.89
N ALA A 76 -3.57 -12.01 -6.80
CA ALA A 76 -2.41 -11.13 -6.67
C ALA A 76 -2.61 -10.08 -5.59
N GLN A 77 -3.83 -9.54 -5.47
CA GLN A 77 -4.19 -8.62 -4.40
C GLN A 77 -4.08 -9.32 -3.04
N MET A 78 -4.66 -10.51 -2.90
CA MET A 78 -4.57 -11.31 -1.69
C MET A 78 -3.12 -11.62 -1.30
N LYS A 79 -2.29 -12.02 -2.27
CA LYS A 79 -0.87 -12.31 -2.02
C LYS A 79 -0.16 -11.09 -1.44
N ARG A 80 -0.37 -9.90 -1.99
CA ARG A 80 0.22 -8.65 -1.48
C ARG A 80 -0.15 -8.39 -0.02
N VAL A 81 -1.42 -8.57 0.33
CA VAL A 81 -1.90 -8.41 1.70
C VAL A 81 -1.22 -9.42 2.63
N ILE A 82 -1.17 -10.70 2.22
CA ILE A 82 -0.52 -11.76 3.00
C ILE A 82 0.97 -11.48 3.17
N ASP A 83 1.66 -10.98 2.15
CA ASP A 83 3.09 -10.66 2.21
C ASP A 83 3.36 -9.54 3.23
N ILE A 84 2.50 -8.50 3.31
CA ILE A 84 2.61 -7.47 4.35
C ILE A 84 2.33 -8.05 5.73
N LEU A 85 1.25 -8.81 5.90
CA LEU A 85 0.92 -9.44 7.19
C LEU A 85 2.05 -10.35 7.67
N PHE A 86 2.68 -11.08 6.74
CA PHE A 86 3.87 -11.87 7.00
C PHE A 86 5.01 -10.97 7.45
N GLN A 87 5.47 -10.01 6.63
CA GLN A 87 6.64 -9.19 6.95
C GLN A 87 6.53 -8.43 8.27
N THR A 88 5.35 -7.88 8.55
CA THR A 88 5.12 -7.03 9.72
C THR A 88 4.76 -7.83 10.97
N ARG A 89 4.27 -9.07 10.82
CA ARG A 89 3.72 -9.91 11.91
C ARG A 89 2.67 -9.17 12.77
N GLN A 90 1.99 -8.18 12.19
CA GLN A 90 1.00 -7.35 12.87
C GLN A 90 -0.40 -7.54 12.28
N ALA A 91 -1.42 -7.18 13.06
CA ALA A 91 -2.80 -7.22 12.62
C ALA A 91 -3.20 -5.88 11.99
N PHE A 92 -3.70 -5.90 10.75
CA PHE A 92 -4.07 -4.71 10.00
C PHE A 92 -5.58 -4.60 9.82
N THR A 93 -6.10 -3.38 9.84
CA THR A 93 -7.47 -3.09 9.41
C THR A 93 -7.54 -3.03 7.87
N PRO A 94 -8.73 -3.22 7.27
CA PRO A 94 -8.93 -3.04 5.83
C PRO A 94 -8.43 -1.68 5.31
N GLU A 95 -8.60 -0.63 6.12
CA GLU A 95 -8.17 0.73 5.79
C GLU A 95 -6.64 0.83 5.75
N GLN A 96 -5.96 0.28 6.76
CA GLN A 96 -4.49 0.25 6.80
C GLN A 96 -3.91 -0.59 5.65
N ILE A 97 -4.59 -1.67 5.25
CA ILE A 97 -4.20 -2.48 4.09
C ILE A 97 -4.31 -1.67 2.80
N ASN A 98 -5.37 -0.87 2.64
CA ASN A 98 -5.52 0.02 1.49
C ASN A 98 -4.45 1.12 1.49
N GLU A 99 -4.03 1.64 2.66
CA GLU A 99 -2.93 2.60 2.74
C GLU A 99 -1.56 1.99 2.40
N ALA A 100 -1.28 0.77 2.89
CA ALA A 100 0.01 0.12 2.70
C ALA A 100 0.17 -0.56 1.33
N CYS A 101 -0.91 -1.13 0.81
CA CYS A 101 -0.90 -1.97 -0.39
C CYS A 101 -1.77 -1.43 -1.53
N TYR A 102 -2.56 -0.36 -1.32
CA TYR A 102 -3.52 0.17 -2.30
C TYR A 102 -4.59 -0.83 -2.77
N VAL A 103 -4.76 -1.92 -2.00
CA VAL A 103 -5.77 -2.96 -2.21
C VAL A 103 -7.01 -2.59 -1.39
N ASP A 104 -8.14 -2.43 -2.08
CA ASP A 104 -9.42 -2.15 -1.43
C ASP A 104 -10.11 -3.46 -1.04
N VAL A 105 -9.89 -3.86 0.21
CA VAL A 105 -10.46 -5.09 0.78
C VAL A 105 -11.95 -4.93 1.11
N ASN A 106 -12.41 -3.73 1.48
CA ASN A 106 -13.83 -3.48 1.80
C ASN A 106 -14.68 -3.40 0.53
N GLY A 107 -14.17 -2.76 -0.53
CA GLY A 107 -14.87 -2.66 -1.80
C GLY A 107 -14.92 -3.96 -2.59
N ASN A 108 -13.94 -4.86 -2.40
CA ASN A 108 -13.84 -6.11 -3.13
C ASN A 108 -14.14 -7.34 -2.26
N LYS A 109 -15.40 -7.80 -2.32
CA LYS A 109 -15.89 -8.96 -1.56
C LYS A 109 -15.09 -10.24 -1.85
N ASP A 110 -14.62 -10.43 -3.08
CA ASP A 110 -13.86 -11.64 -3.45
C ASP A 110 -12.50 -11.68 -2.74
N VAL A 111 -11.85 -10.53 -2.59
CA VAL A 111 -10.59 -10.42 -1.84
C VAL A 111 -10.85 -10.66 -0.35
N PHE A 112 -11.91 -10.05 0.20
CA PHE A 112 -12.27 -10.22 1.61
C PHE A 112 -12.58 -11.69 1.95
N GLU A 113 -13.47 -12.32 1.20
CA GLU A 113 -13.84 -13.73 1.40
C GLU A 113 -12.66 -14.66 1.12
N GLY A 114 -11.86 -14.35 0.10
CA GLY A 114 -10.63 -15.09 -0.21
C GLY A 114 -9.62 -15.05 0.94
N LEU A 115 -9.41 -13.88 1.55
CA LEU A 115 -8.54 -13.72 2.72
C LEU A 115 -9.10 -14.48 3.92
N ARG A 116 -10.41 -14.40 4.17
CA ARG A 116 -11.06 -15.10 5.28
C ARG A 116 -11.01 -16.62 5.16
N LYS A 117 -11.10 -17.15 3.94
CA LYS A 117 -10.98 -18.59 3.65
C LYS A 117 -9.53 -19.09 3.71
N ASN A 118 -8.55 -18.19 3.67
CA ASN A 118 -7.15 -18.56 3.58
C ASN A 118 -6.63 -19.11 4.93
N PRO A 119 -6.01 -20.31 4.97
CA PRO A 119 -5.47 -20.87 6.21
C PRO A 119 -4.34 -20.03 6.85
N LYS A 120 -3.69 -19.16 6.06
CA LYS A 120 -2.60 -18.29 6.51
C LYS A 120 -3.05 -16.95 7.08
N VAL A 121 -4.35 -16.68 7.09
CA VAL A 121 -4.90 -15.41 7.55
C VAL A 121 -5.97 -15.70 8.59
N ASN A 122 -5.91 -14.97 9.70
CA ASN A 122 -6.96 -14.96 10.70
C ASN A 122 -7.70 -13.63 10.64
N TYR A 123 -9.02 -13.66 10.78
CA TYR A 123 -9.86 -12.47 10.75
C TYR A 123 -10.71 -12.38 12.01
N ASP A 124 -10.45 -11.35 12.82
CA ASP A 124 -11.09 -11.16 14.13
C ASP A 124 -12.41 -10.37 14.04
N GLY A 125 -13.01 -10.26 12.85
CA GLY A 125 -14.21 -9.43 12.61
C GLY A 125 -13.91 -7.95 12.36
N LYS A 126 -12.69 -7.49 12.63
CA LYS A 126 -12.24 -6.10 12.37
C LYS A 126 -10.86 -6.02 11.73
N ARG A 127 -9.96 -6.94 12.08
CA ARG A 127 -8.55 -6.93 11.65
C ARG A 127 -8.17 -8.27 11.06
N PHE A 128 -7.23 -8.22 10.11
CA PHE A 128 -6.57 -9.37 9.53
C PHE A 128 -5.20 -9.55 10.18
N SER A 129 -4.91 -10.74 10.68
CA SER A 129 -3.62 -11.13 11.24
C SER A 129 -3.04 -12.31 10.46
N TYR A 130 -1.71 -12.40 10.41
CA TYR A 130 -1.06 -13.58 9.83
C TYR A 130 -1.22 -14.77 10.78
N LYS A 131 -1.57 -15.93 10.23
CA LYS A 131 -1.66 -17.20 10.96
C LYS A 131 -0.63 -18.17 10.39
N ALA A 132 0.45 -18.38 11.13
CA ALA A 132 1.41 -19.43 10.79
C ALA A 132 0.76 -20.81 10.96
N LYS A 133 1.21 -21.80 10.18
CA LYS A 133 0.75 -23.20 10.33
C LYS A 133 1.01 -23.73 11.75
N HIS A 134 2.15 -23.35 12.31
CA HIS A 134 2.52 -23.64 13.69
C HIS A 134 2.76 -22.29 14.37
N ASP A 135 1.85 -21.89 15.26
CA ASP A 135 1.96 -20.64 16.04
C ASP A 135 2.99 -20.82 17.17
N VAL A 136 4.22 -21.15 16.79
CA VAL A 136 5.35 -21.30 17.72
C VAL A 136 5.99 -19.94 17.89
N LYS A 137 5.93 -19.40 19.10
CA LYS A 137 6.52 -18.09 19.43
C LYS A 137 7.81 -18.23 20.20
N ASN A 138 8.00 -19.38 20.86
CA ASN A 138 9.06 -19.60 21.82
C ASN A 138 9.80 -20.90 21.56
N LYS A 139 11.07 -20.94 21.98
CA LYS A 139 11.94 -22.13 21.97
C LYS A 139 11.30 -23.35 22.65
N ASN A 140 10.56 -23.13 23.74
CA ASN A 140 9.89 -24.20 24.47
C ASN A 140 8.74 -24.82 23.66
N GLU A 141 7.96 -24.00 22.97
CA GLU A 141 6.88 -24.45 22.09
C GLU A 141 7.46 -25.19 20.87
N LEU A 142 8.62 -24.76 20.37
CA LEU A 142 9.34 -25.42 19.29
C LEU A 142 9.75 -26.85 19.69
N LEU A 143 10.29 -27.02 20.90
CA LEU A 143 10.65 -28.34 21.42
C LEU A 143 9.43 -29.26 21.55
N VAL A 144 8.31 -28.73 22.04
CA VAL A 144 7.04 -29.49 22.11
C VAL A 144 6.59 -29.88 20.71
N LEU A 145 6.73 -28.99 19.73
CA LEU A 145 6.39 -29.26 18.33
C LEU A 145 7.26 -30.38 17.75
N ILE A 146 8.59 -30.30 17.90
CA ILE A 146 9.53 -31.31 17.40
C ILE A 146 9.25 -32.68 18.04
N ARG A 147 8.99 -32.74 19.34
CA ARG A 147 8.64 -33.99 20.04
C ARG A 147 7.32 -34.58 19.56
N LYS A 148 6.37 -33.75 19.13
CA LYS A 148 5.06 -34.18 18.64
C LYS A 148 5.12 -34.70 17.20
N TYR A 149 5.97 -34.11 16.35
CA TYR A 149 6.13 -34.49 14.95
C TYR A 149 7.44 -35.26 14.75
N ILE A 150 7.44 -36.53 15.16
CA ILE A 150 8.60 -37.43 15.11
C ILE A 150 9.05 -37.70 13.66
N GLU A 151 8.11 -37.65 12.70
CA GLU A 151 8.39 -37.84 11.26
C GLU A 151 9.09 -36.63 10.60
N GLY A 152 9.21 -35.50 11.32
CA GLY A 152 9.87 -34.30 10.85
C GLY A 152 8.92 -33.17 10.45
N ILE A 153 9.46 -31.95 10.40
CA ILE A 153 8.74 -30.73 10.06
C ILE A 153 9.49 -30.06 8.91
N ALA A 154 8.75 -29.53 7.93
CA ALA A 154 9.35 -28.78 6.83
C ALA A 154 10.03 -27.51 7.35
N VAL A 155 11.28 -27.29 6.96
CA VAL A 155 12.07 -26.10 7.35
C VAL A 155 11.36 -24.78 6.98
N ILE A 156 10.58 -24.79 5.90
CA ILE A 156 9.80 -23.63 5.47
C ILE A 156 8.70 -23.29 6.49
N ASP A 157 8.02 -24.30 7.03
CA ASP A 157 6.98 -24.13 8.04
C ASP A 157 7.58 -23.74 9.41
N LEU A 158 8.83 -24.14 9.69
CA LEU A 158 9.59 -23.68 10.85
C LEU A 158 9.99 -22.21 10.72
N ARG A 159 10.59 -21.82 9.58
CA ARG A 159 10.93 -20.42 9.27
C ARG A 159 9.72 -19.49 9.28
N ASP A 160 8.54 -20.03 9.00
CA ASP A 160 7.28 -19.30 9.08
C ASP A 160 6.88 -18.95 10.52
N ALA A 161 7.31 -19.73 11.51
CA ALA A 161 6.87 -19.56 12.90
C ALA A 161 7.44 -18.29 13.56
N TYR A 162 8.77 -18.18 13.68
CA TYR A 162 9.42 -16.99 14.21
C TYR A 162 10.86 -16.82 13.68
N PRO A 163 11.41 -15.58 13.69
CA PRO A 163 12.64 -15.26 12.94
C PRO A 163 13.88 -16.08 13.35
N ASN A 164 14.03 -16.35 14.64
CA ASN A 164 15.25 -16.96 15.22
C ASN A 164 15.20 -18.50 15.29
N VAL A 165 14.17 -19.12 14.71
CA VAL A 165 13.93 -20.57 14.79
C VAL A 165 15.12 -21.41 14.30
N MET A 166 15.85 -20.94 13.28
CA MET A 166 16.99 -21.66 12.72
C MET A 166 18.17 -21.67 13.69
N GLU A 167 18.40 -20.55 14.38
CA GLU A 167 19.46 -20.41 15.38
C GLU A 167 19.14 -21.28 16.60
N ASP A 168 17.89 -21.25 17.05
CA ASP A 168 17.42 -22.08 18.17
C ASP A 168 17.52 -23.59 17.85
N LEU A 169 17.20 -24.00 16.61
CA LEU A 169 17.37 -25.39 16.15
C LEU A 169 18.84 -25.80 16.13
N GLN A 170 19.74 -24.92 15.69
CA GLN A 170 21.16 -25.21 15.62
C GLN A 170 21.76 -25.44 17.01
N VAL A 171 21.30 -24.71 18.02
CA VAL A 171 21.66 -24.94 19.43
C VAL A 171 21.25 -26.34 19.91
N TYR A 172 20.14 -26.91 19.41
CA TYR A 172 19.69 -28.26 19.81
C TYR A 172 20.33 -29.40 19.03
N LEU A 173 20.79 -29.16 17.80
CA LEU A 173 21.41 -30.18 16.95
C LEU A 173 22.93 -30.30 17.14
N CYS A 174 23.56 -29.32 17.80
CA CYS A 174 25.01 -29.23 17.94
C CYS A 174 25.56 -29.65 19.32
N CYS A 175 24.72 -30.22 20.19
CA CYS A 175 25.09 -30.84 21.47
C CYS A 175 24.72 -32.33 21.44
#